data_AF-A0A139Y9W2-F1
#
_entry.id   AF-A0A139Y9W2-F1
#
_cell.length_a   1.000
_cell.length_b   1.000
_cell.length_c   1.000
_cell.angle_alpha   90.00
_cell.angle_beta   90.00
_cell.angle_gamma   90.00
#
_symmetry.space_group_name_H-M   'P 1'
#
loop_
_entity.id
_entity.type
_entity.pdbx_description
1 polymer ?
#
loop_
_entity_poly.entity_id
_entity_poly.type
_entity_poly.pdbx_seq_one_letter_code
_entity_poly.pdbx_strand_id
1 'polypeptide(L)'
;VCATCHSMEQLHFRHLVGEVLPEKRVKQIAAEYDVTDGPNDQGEMYTRPGILGDAFPSPYPNEEAARYANGGAYPPDLSLITAARHFGPDYLMALLGGYRDPPEGVELRPGLYWNVWFPGNAIAMPPPLMDEMIDYEDGTPCNISQMSKDVVNFLTWATEPTADERKLYGLKCVSAIAIGTVLMTLWWRFYWAMYATRRIDFGKLKYL
;
A
#
# COMPACT_ATOMS: atom_id res chain seq x y z
N VAL A 1 9.14 5.46 -14.02
CA VAL A 1 8.38 6.73 -13.87
C VAL A 1 8.62 7.35 -12.49
N CYS A 2 8.00 6.85 -11.42
CA CYS A 2 7.95 7.51 -10.11
C CYS A 2 9.29 7.57 -9.35
N ALA A 3 10.18 6.58 -9.52
CA ALA A 3 11.45 6.46 -8.79
C ALA A 3 12.45 7.61 -9.04
N THR A 4 12.18 8.48 -10.01
CA THR A 4 12.98 9.68 -10.29
C THR A 4 12.70 10.85 -9.33
N CYS A 5 11.51 10.86 -8.71
CA CYS A 5 11.08 11.94 -7.82
C CYS A 5 10.63 11.43 -6.45
N HIS A 6 10.14 10.20 -6.35
CA HIS A 6 9.61 9.63 -5.11
C HIS A 6 10.54 8.57 -4.52
N SER A 7 10.79 8.68 -3.22
CA SER A 7 11.43 7.63 -2.43
C SER A 7 10.43 6.55 -2.00
N MET A 8 10.97 5.40 -1.60
CA MET A 8 10.27 4.29 -0.95
C MET A 8 11.18 3.69 0.12
N GLU A 9 11.47 4.47 1.15
CA GLU A 9 12.53 4.23 2.14
C GLU A 9 12.33 2.96 2.97
N GLN A 10 11.09 2.48 3.10
CA GLN A 10 10.79 1.30 3.92
C GLN A 10 10.92 -0.02 3.14
N LEU A 11 11.22 0.03 1.83
CA LEU A 11 11.37 -1.16 1.00
C LEU A 11 12.83 -1.46 0.67
N HIS A 12 13.14 -2.75 0.72
CA HIS A 12 14.39 -3.33 0.26
C HIS A 12 14.11 -4.27 -0.92
N PHE A 13 15.11 -4.49 -1.78
CA PHE A 13 14.97 -5.39 -2.93
C PHE A 13 14.49 -6.80 -2.52
N ARG A 14 14.97 -7.33 -1.39
CA ARG A 14 14.53 -8.63 -0.85
C ARG A 14 13.02 -8.74 -0.63
N HIS A 15 12.31 -7.65 -0.40
CA HIS A 15 10.85 -7.68 -0.23
C HIS A 15 10.12 -8.06 -1.51
N LEU A 16 10.71 -7.81 -2.69
CA LEU A 16 10.09 -8.17 -3.97
C LEU A 16 10.17 -9.67 -4.28
N VAL A 17 11.07 -10.40 -3.63
CA VAL A 17 11.39 -11.78 -3.96
C VAL A 17 10.24 -12.70 -3.60
N GLY A 18 9.68 -13.39 -4.59
CA GLY A 18 8.58 -14.34 -4.40
C GLY A 18 7.20 -13.70 -4.25
N GLU A 19 7.15 -12.39 -3.99
CA GLU A 19 5.91 -11.60 -3.91
C GLU A 19 5.58 -10.95 -5.26
N VAL A 20 6.54 -10.20 -5.81
CA VAL A 20 6.34 -9.44 -7.06
C VAL A 20 7.14 -10.05 -8.20
N LEU A 21 8.37 -10.49 -7.94
CA LEU A 21 9.29 -11.00 -8.96
C LEU A 21 10.09 -12.21 -8.46
N PRO A 22 10.51 -13.12 -9.37
CA PRO A 22 11.45 -14.18 -9.03
C PRO A 22 12.80 -13.63 -8.56
N GLU A 23 13.45 -14.32 -7.62
CA GLU A 23 14.72 -13.90 -7.01
C GLU A 23 15.79 -13.51 -8.05
N LYS A 24 15.91 -14.29 -9.13
CA LYS A 24 16.88 -14.02 -10.21
C LYS A 24 16.66 -12.65 -10.86
N ARG A 25 15.39 -12.27 -11.09
CA ARG A 25 15.04 -10.99 -11.71
C ARG A 25 15.29 -9.83 -10.75
N VAL A 26 14.95 -10.00 -9.47
CA VAL A 26 15.21 -8.97 -8.44
C VAL A 26 16.72 -8.75 -8.25
N LYS A 27 17.53 -9.80 -8.27
CA LYS A 27 19.01 -9.68 -8.24
C LYS A 27 19.56 -8.89 -9.42
N GLN A 28 19.00 -9.09 -10.62
CA GLN A 28 19.38 -8.34 -11.81
C GLN A 28 19.03 -6.85 -11.65
N ILE A 29 17.80 -6.55 -11.22
CA ILE A 29 17.34 -5.18 -10.98
C ILE A 29 18.19 -4.50 -9.91
N ALA A 30 18.48 -5.17 -8.79
CA ALA A 30 19.31 -4.60 -7.73
C ALA A 30 20.73 -4.26 -8.23
N ALA A 31 21.30 -5.12 -9.08
CA ALA A 31 22.63 -4.91 -9.63
C ALA A 31 22.73 -3.78 -10.67
N GLU A 32 21.59 -3.27 -11.17
CA GLU A 32 21.55 -2.09 -12.06
C GLU A 32 21.79 -0.78 -11.29
N TYR A 33 21.70 -0.79 -9.97
CA TYR A 33 21.92 0.39 -9.13
C TYR A 33 23.30 0.36 -8.46
N ASP A 34 23.94 1.51 -8.46
CA ASP A 34 25.18 1.76 -7.73
C ASP A 34 24.87 2.17 -6.29
N VAL A 35 25.41 1.43 -5.32
CA VAL A 35 25.23 1.66 -3.89
C VAL A 35 26.57 2.02 -3.26
N THR A 36 26.60 3.13 -2.53
CA THR A 36 27.76 3.52 -1.70
C THR A 36 27.83 2.61 -0.47
N ASP A 37 28.97 1.98 -0.24
CA ASP A 37 29.26 1.08 0.88
C ASP A 37 30.64 1.40 1.49
N GLY A 38 30.97 0.83 2.64
CA GLY A 38 32.24 1.00 3.32
C GLY A 38 32.13 1.43 4.78
N PRO A 39 33.26 1.84 5.40
CA PRO A 39 34.57 2.02 4.77
C PRO A 39 35.33 0.72 4.45
N ASN A 40 36.25 0.79 3.48
CA ASN A 40 37.22 -0.28 3.18
C ASN A 40 38.39 -0.29 4.19
N ASP A 41 39.41 -1.14 3.96
CA ASP A 41 40.61 -1.27 4.79
C ASP A 41 41.48 0.00 4.85
N GLN A 42 41.28 0.94 3.92
CA GLN A 42 41.93 2.25 3.87
C GLN A 42 41.08 3.36 4.51
N GLY A 43 39.87 3.06 5.00
CA GLY A 43 38.96 4.04 5.57
C GLY A 43 38.12 4.80 4.53
N GLU A 44 38.13 4.37 3.26
CA GLU A 44 37.44 5.05 2.16
C GLU A 44 36.08 4.38 1.86
N MET A 45 35.07 5.19 1.54
CA MET A 45 33.80 4.70 1.00
C MET A 45 33.98 4.31 -0.47
N TYR A 46 33.36 3.22 -0.89
CA TYR A 46 33.41 2.73 -2.26
C TYR A 46 32.00 2.53 -2.83
N THR A 47 31.90 2.32 -4.13
CA THR A 47 30.63 2.02 -4.80
C THR A 47 30.62 0.58 -5.25
N ARG A 48 29.49 -0.10 -5.08
CA ARG A 48 29.27 -1.46 -5.58
C ARG A 48 27.90 -1.60 -6.22
N PRO A 49 27.70 -2.61 -7.09
CA PRO A 49 26.37 -3.01 -7.51
C PRO A 49 25.49 -3.36 -6.31
N GLY A 50 24.20 -3.03 -6.42
CA GLY A 50 23.21 -3.32 -5.41
C GLY A 50 22.98 -4.82 -5.22
N ILE A 51 22.63 -5.20 -3.99
CA ILE A 51 22.28 -6.56 -3.58
C ILE A 51 20.86 -6.59 -3.03
N LEU A 52 20.29 -7.78 -2.83
CA LEU A 52 18.93 -7.95 -2.30
C LEU A 52 18.72 -7.28 -0.94
N GLY A 53 19.77 -7.15 -0.13
CA GLY A 53 19.70 -6.52 1.19
C GLY A 53 19.56 -4.99 1.14
N ASP A 54 19.89 -4.35 0.02
CA ASP A 54 19.88 -2.90 -0.08
C ASP A 54 18.44 -2.35 -0.15
N ALA A 55 18.28 -1.13 0.39
CA ALA A 55 17.04 -0.36 0.26
C ALA A 55 16.86 0.12 -1.18
N PHE A 56 15.64 0.53 -1.53
CA PHE A 56 15.44 1.24 -2.79
C PHE A 56 16.22 2.57 -2.80
N PRO A 57 16.94 2.90 -3.89
CA PRO A 57 17.69 4.15 -3.98
C PRO A 57 16.77 5.36 -3.84
N SER A 58 17.19 6.32 -3.02
CA SER A 58 16.49 7.61 -2.92
C SER A 58 16.83 8.49 -4.12
N PRO A 59 15.84 9.16 -4.75
CA PRO A 59 16.10 10.09 -5.86
C PRO A 59 16.87 11.35 -5.42
N TYR A 60 16.78 11.70 -4.14
CA TYR A 60 17.43 12.89 -3.58
C TYR A 60 18.22 12.54 -2.31
N PRO A 61 19.34 13.22 -2.05
CA PRO A 61 20.14 12.99 -0.86
C PRO A 61 19.48 13.52 0.43
N ASN A 62 18.55 14.47 0.31
CA ASN A 62 17.81 15.06 1.42
C ASN A 62 16.57 15.83 0.91
N GLU A 63 15.71 16.24 1.85
CA GLU A 63 14.48 16.99 1.59
C GLU A 63 14.74 18.33 0.89
N GLU A 64 15.78 19.07 1.26
CA GLU A 64 16.07 20.37 0.67
C GLU A 64 16.45 20.26 -0.81
N ALA A 65 17.23 19.23 -1.17
CA ALA A 65 17.54 18.92 -2.57
C ALA A 65 16.28 18.54 -3.35
N ALA A 66 15.37 17.77 -2.74
CA ALA A 66 14.09 17.40 -3.35
C ALA A 66 13.19 18.63 -3.58
N ARG A 67 13.08 19.53 -2.60
CA ARG A 67 12.34 20.78 -2.71
C ARG A 67 12.93 21.69 -3.78
N TYR A 68 14.25 21.85 -3.79
CA TYR A 68 14.93 22.65 -4.80
C TYR A 68 14.65 22.14 -6.22
N ALA A 69 14.72 20.82 -6.44
CA ALA A 69 14.45 20.21 -7.73
C ALA A 69 12.97 20.31 -8.18
N ASN A 70 12.03 20.42 -7.24
CA ASN A 70 10.59 20.41 -7.50
C ASN A 70 9.89 21.75 -7.19
N GLY A 71 10.60 22.87 -7.34
CA GLY A 71 10.00 24.21 -7.21
C GLY A 71 9.45 24.54 -5.81
N GLY A 72 10.08 23.98 -4.77
CA GLY A 72 9.72 24.15 -3.36
C GLY A 72 8.79 23.07 -2.80
N ALA A 73 8.16 22.26 -3.66
CA ALA A 73 7.34 21.13 -3.24
C ALA A 73 8.21 19.91 -2.88
N TYR A 74 7.83 19.18 -1.84
CA TYR A 74 8.50 17.93 -1.48
C TYR A 74 7.67 16.74 -1.94
N PRO A 75 8.16 15.90 -2.88
CA PRO A 75 7.51 14.65 -3.24
C PRO A 75 7.48 13.72 -2.01
N PRO A 76 6.30 13.26 -1.56
CA PRO A 76 6.22 12.37 -0.40
C PRO A 76 6.83 11.00 -0.72
N ASP A 77 7.40 10.37 0.30
CA ASP A 77 7.73 8.95 0.29
C ASP A 77 6.47 8.10 0.02
N LEU A 78 6.62 7.09 -0.83
CA LEU A 78 5.51 6.26 -1.29
C LEU A 78 5.37 4.94 -0.54
N SER A 79 6.21 4.62 0.44
CA SER A 79 6.14 3.33 1.15
C SER A 79 4.79 3.09 1.83
N LEU A 80 4.21 4.12 2.45
CA LEU A 80 2.95 4.03 3.21
C LEU A 80 1.83 4.90 2.63
N ILE A 81 1.96 5.37 1.39
CA ILE A 81 1.10 6.43 0.86
C ILE A 81 -0.38 6.04 0.78
N THR A 82 -0.69 4.74 0.59
CA THR A 82 -2.07 4.26 0.56
C THR A 82 -2.73 4.26 1.95
N ALA A 83 -1.96 4.15 3.03
CA ALA A 83 -2.47 4.30 4.40
C ALA A 83 -2.41 5.76 4.89
N ALA A 84 -1.50 6.56 4.34
CA ALA A 84 -1.28 7.96 4.72
C ALA A 84 -2.27 8.95 4.09
N ARG A 85 -3.22 8.48 3.26
CA ARG A 85 -4.25 9.30 2.60
C ARG A 85 -5.63 8.71 2.86
N HIS A 86 -6.61 9.59 3.05
CA HIS A 86 -8.01 9.18 3.13
C HIS A 86 -8.42 8.49 1.82
N PHE A 87 -9.26 7.46 1.94
CA PHE A 87 -9.71 6.61 0.83
C PHE A 87 -8.58 5.81 0.14
N GLY A 88 -7.34 5.93 0.62
CA GLY A 88 -6.19 5.11 0.26
C GLY A 88 -6.02 4.85 -1.25
N PRO A 89 -6.11 3.59 -1.70
CA PRO A 89 -5.90 3.25 -3.10
C PRO A 89 -6.88 3.93 -4.06
N ASP A 90 -8.14 4.12 -3.64
CA ASP A 90 -9.16 4.77 -4.49
C ASP A 90 -8.79 6.24 -4.75
N TYR A 91 -8.28 6.94 -3.73
CA TYR A 91 -7.79 8.31 -3.88
C TYR A 91 -6.62 8.39 -4.84
N LEU A 92 -5.64 7.48 -4.74
CA LEU A 92 -4.47 7.49 -5.63
C LEU A 92 -4.83 7.18 -7.08
N MET A 93 -5.72 6.21 -7.30
CA MET A 93 -6.23 5.89 -8.62
C MET A 93 -6.94 7.09 -9.25
N ALA A 94 -7.81 7.75 -8.47
CA ALA A 94 -8.51 8.96 -8.89
C ALA A 94 -7.54 10.12 -9.17
N LEU A 95 -6.53 10.32 -8.31
CA LEU A 95 -5.50 11.34 -8.46
C LEU A 95 -4.71 11.16 -9.77
N LEU A 96 -4.22 9.94 -10.05
CA LEU A 96 -3.41 9.66 -11.23
C LEU A 96 -4.21 9.85 -12.54
N GLY A 97 -5.47 9.44 -12.59
CA GLY A 97 -6.36 9.63 -13.75
C GLY A 97 -7.09 10.99 -13.81
N GLY A 98 -6.92 11.84 -12.79
CA GLY A 98 -7.75 13.01 -12.51
C GLY A 98 -7.24 14.35 -13.05
N TYR A 99 -6.12 14.35 -13.76
CA TYR A 99 -5.58 15.56 -14.39
C TYR A 99 -6.48 16.04 -15.52
N ARG A 100 -6.86 17.32 -15.49
CA ARG A 100 -7.76 17.97 -16.46
C ARG A 100 -7.33 19.42 -16.65
N ASP A 101 -7.84 20.08 -17.67
CA ASP A 101 -7.69 21.53 -17.79
C ASP A 101 -8.46 22.25 -16.67
N PRO A 102 -7.94 23.39 -16.17
CA PRO A 102 -8.65 24.18 -15.17
C PRO A 102 -9.98 24.70 -15.74
N PRO A 103 -11.05 24.75 -14.93
CA PRO A 103 -12.32 25.33 -15.36
C PRO A 103 -12.16 26.84 -15.62
N GLU A 104 -13.08 27.40 -16.41
CA GLU A 104 -13.07 28.82 -16.73
C GLU A 104 -13.02 29.71 -15.48
N GLY A 105 -12.15 30.72 -15.49
CA GLY A 105 -11.98 31.66 -14.38
C GLY A 105 -11.01 31.22 -13.28
N VAL A 106 -10.43 30.02 -13.36
CA VAL A 106 -9.37 29.58 -12.43
C VAL A 106 -8.00 29.74 -13.05
N GLU A 107 -7.21 30.67 -12.50
CA GLU A 107 -5.80 30.83 -12.86
C GLU A 107 -4.90 30.10 -11.86
N LEU A 108 -4.01 29.25 -12.38
CA LEU A 108 -3.02 28.55 -11.58
C LEU A 108 -1.74 29.36 -11.47
N ARG A 109 -1.07 29.24 -10.31
CA ARG A 109 0.29 29.76 -10.18
C ARG A 109 1.22 28.96 -11.10
N PRO A 110 2.28 29.58 -11.64
CA PRO A 110 3.27 28.86 -12.44
C PRO A 110 3.82 27.63 -11.71
N GLY A 111 3.90 26.50 -12.40
CA GLY A 111 4.39 25.23 -11.84
C GLY A 111 3.34 24.38 -11.11
N LEU A 112 2.09 24.85 -11.01
CA LEU A 112 0.98 24.05 -10.50
C LEU A 112 0.12 23.52 -11.66
N TYR A 113 -0.46 22.34 -11.44
CA TYR A 113 -1.31 21.62 -12.39
C TYR A 113 -2.69 21.40 -11.77
N TRP A 114 -3.73 21.39 -12.60
CA TRP A 114 -5.08 21.15 -12.14
C TRP A 114 -5.36 19.66 -11.98
N ASN A 115 -5.85 19.27 -10.81
CA ASN A 115 -6.30 17.92 -10.54
C ASN A 115 -7.58 17.96 -9.70
N VAL A 116 -8.65 17.33 -10.19
CA VAL A 116 -10.00 17.40 -9.58
C VAL A 116 -10.05 16.78 -8.18
N TRP A 117 -9.15 15.84 -7.88
CA TRP A 117 -9.17 15.07 -6.62
C TRP A 117 -8.17 15.60 -5.59
N PHE A 118 -7.18 16.38 -6.01
CA PHE A 118 -6.21 16.93 -5.07
C PHE A 118 -6.86 18.00 -4.18
N PRO A 119 -6.61 18.02 -2.86
CA PRO A 119 -7.15 19.05 -1.99
C PRO A 119 -6.71 20.46 -2.44
N GLY A 120 -7.67 21.32 -2.77
CA GLY A 120 -7.42 22.66 -3.33
C GLY A 120 -7.19 22.67 -4.84
N ASN A 121 -7.32 21.53 -5.52
CA ASN A 121 -7.28 21.30 -6.97
C ASN A 121 -6.01 21.70 -7.71
N ALA A 122 -5.03 22.32 -7.04
CA ALA A 122 -3.75 22.74 -7.61
C ALA A 122 -2.60 21.92 -7.00
N ILE A 123 -2.00 21.04 -7.80
CA ILE A 123 -0.92 20.15 -7.38
C ILE A 123 0.41 20.53 -8.05
N ALA A 124 1.54 20.42 -7.36
CA ALA A 124 2.87 20.72 -7.92
C ALA A 124 3.43 19.59 -8.80
N MET A 125 2.72 18.47 -8.93
CA MET A 125 3.12 17.32 -9.72
C MET A 125 2.51 17.42 -11.12
N PRO A 126 3.31 17.37 -12.21
CA PRO A 126 2.77 17.23 -13.56
C PRO A 126 2.06 15.89 -13.74
N PRO A 127 1.18 15.71 -14.75
CA PRO A 127 0.58 14.42 -15.05
C PRO A 127 1.68 13.37 -15.28
N PRO A 128 1.84 12.37 -14.39
CA PRO A 128 3.01 11.49 -14.42
C PRO A 128 2.85 10.33 -15.41
N LEU A 129 1.63 10.08 -15.90
CA LEU A 129 1.29 8.96 -16.76
C LEU A 129 0.72 9.48 -18.09
N MET A 130 1.15 8.87 -19.18
CA MET A 130 0.67 9.12 -20.55
C MET A 130 0.40 7.78 -21.22
N ASP A 131 -0.58 7.73 -22.13
CA ASP A 131 -0.84 6.51 -22.89
C ASP A 131 0.42 6.08 -23.67
N GLU A 132 0.68 4.76 -23.71
CA GLU A 132 1.83 4.13 -24.37
C GLU A 132 3.21 4.60 -23.86
N MET A 133 3.29 5.09 -22.62
CA MET A 133 4.55 5.57 -22.03
C MET A 133 5.54 4.43 -21.71
N ILE A 134 5.04 3.21 -21.46
CA ILE A 134 5.85 2.03 -21.15
C ILE A 134 5.38 0.82 -21.94
N ASP A 135 6.32 -0.05 -22.30
CA ASP A 135 6.01 -1.36 -22.86
C ASP A 135 5.96 -2.40 -21.72
N TYR A 136 4.78 -2.98 -21.48
CA TYR A 136 4.63 -4.06 -20.51
C TYR A 136 5.28 -5.35 -21.01
N GLU A 137 6.02 -6.04 -20.14
CA GLU A 137 6.71 -7.31 -20.47
C GLU A 137 5.72 -8.43 -20.87
N ASP A 138 4.47 -8.35 -20.42
CA ASP A 138 3.42 -9.35 -20.67
C ASP A 138 2.50 -9.01 -21.87
N GLY A 139 2.74 -7.89 -22.55
CA GLY A 139 1.94 -7.42 -23.68
C GLY A 139 0.61 -6.77 -23.31
N THR A 140 0.37 -6.45 -22.03
CA THR A 140 -0.80 -5.68 -21.59
C THR A 140 -0.81 -4.30 -22.27
N PRO A 141 -1.96 -3.81 -22.78
CA PRO A 141 -2.03 -2.47 -23.37
C PRO A 141 -1.76 -1.39 -22.33
N CYS A 142 -0.81 -0.50 -22.64
CA CYS A 142 -0.40 0.58 -21.76
C CYS A 142 -1.30 1.81 -21.92
N ASN A 143 -2.39 1.86 -21.15
CA ASN A 143 -3.21 3.06 -21.02
C ASN A 143 -3.12 3.65 -19.59
N ILE A 144 -3.52 4.91 -19.42
CA ILE A 144 -3.44 5.61 -18.14
C ILE A 144 -4.16 4.86 -17.02
N SER A 145 -5.33 4.29 -17.28
CA SER A 145 -6.11 3.60 -16.25
C SER A 145 -5.45 2.27 -15.83
N GLN A 146 -4.86 1.53 -16.75
CA GLN A 146 -4.13 0.30 -16.49
C GLN A 146 -2.87 0.59 -15.66
N MET A 147 -2.05 1.56 -16.08
CA MET A 147 -0.86 1.96 -15.32
C MET A 147 -1.22 2.48 -13.92
N SER A 148 -2.29 3.29 -13.82
CA SER A 148 -2.75 3.80 -12.51
C SER A 148 -3.16 2.63 -11.60
N LYS A 149 -3.90 1.66 -12.13
CA LYS A 149 -4.31 0.47 -11.39
C LYS A 149 -3.09 -0.35 -10.92
N ASP A 150 -2.12 -0.58 -11.79
CA ASP A 150 -0.96 -1.42 -11.48
C ASP A 150 -0.04 -0.75 -10.45
N VAL A 151 0.22 0.55 -10.61
CA VAL A 151 1.00 1.33 -9.63
C VAL A 151 0.29 1.36 -8.29
N VAL A 152 -1.03 1.61 -8.26
CA VAL A 152 -1.79 1.65 -7.00
C VAL A 152 -1.82 0.28 -6.32
N ASN A 153 -1.94 -0.81 -7.08
CA ASN A 153 -1.84 -2.17 -6.53
C ASN A 153 -0.46 -2.42 -5.92
N PHE A 154 0.62 -2.03 -6.62
CA PHE A 154 1.98 -2.13 -6.10
C PHE A 154 2.17 -1.30 -4.82
N LEU A 155 1.66 -0.06 -4.78
CA LEU A 155 1.73 0.79 -3.59
C LEU A 155 0.89 0.25 -2.43
N THR A 156 -0.23 -0.41 -2.72
CA THR A 156 -1.06 -1.07 -1.71
C THR A 156 -0.32 -2.24 -1.09
N TRP A 157 0.32 -3.07 -1.91
CA TRP A 157 1.22 -4.13 -1.43
C TRP A 157 2.39 -3.56 -0.62
N ALA A 158 3.03 -2.49 -1.10
CA ALA A 158 4.14 -1.85 -0.42
C ALA A 158 3.75 -1.31 0.98
N THR A 159 2.53 -0.77 1.10
CA THR A 159 2.00 -0.29 2.38
C THR A 159 1.60 -1.43 3.31
N GLU A 160 1.04 -2.52 2.78
CA GLU A 160 0.56 -3.65 3.56
C GLU A 160 0.99 -5.01 2.96
N PRO A 161 2.26 -5.41 3.14
CA PRO A 161 2.79 -6.64 2.53
C PRO A 161 2.19 -7.91 3.13
N THR A 162 1.60 -7.84 4.33
CA THR A 162 0.99 -8.98 5.03
C THR A 162 -0.50 -9.15 4.74
N ALA A 163 -1.07 -8.39 3.79
CA ALA A 163 -2.51 -8.37 3.54
C ALA A 163 -3.09 -9.74 3.22
N ASP A 164 -2.37 -10.55 2.43
CA ASP A 164 -2.83 -11.88 2.01
C ASP A 164 -2.84 -12.87 3.17
N GLU A 165 -1.75 -12.96 3.92
CA GLU A 165 -1.67 -13.78 5.13
C GLU A 165 -2.68 -13.34 6.18
N ARG A 166 -2.82 -12.03 6.41
CA ARG A 166 -3.76 -11.47 7.37
C ARG A 166 -5.20 -11.82 7.02
N LYS A 167 -5.60 -11.74 5.74
CA LYS A 167 -6.95 -12.13 5.29
C LYS A 167 -7.16 -13.65 5.43
N LEU A 168 -6.15 -14.46 5.11
CA LEU A 168 -6.21 -15.91 5.30
C LEU A 168 -6.40 -16.30 6.76
N TYR A 169 -5.60 -15.75 7.68
CA TYR A 169 -5.74 -15.97 9.11
C TYR A 169 -7.06 -15.42 9.64
N GLY A 170 -7.49 -14.23 9.17
CA GLY A 170 -8.79 -13.66 9.49
C GLY A 170 -9.94 -14.61 9.14
N LEU A 171 -9.93 -15.19 7.94
CA LEU A 171 -10.93 -16.18 7.53
C LEU A 171 -10.90 -17.44 8.41
N LYS A 172 -9.71 -17.97 8.72
CA LYS A 172 -9.55 -19.13 9.63
C LYS A 172 -10.12 -18.83 11.02
N CYS A 173 -9.78 -17.68 11.60
CA CYS A 173 -10.24 -17.27 12.92
C CYS A 173 -11.75 -17.06 12.96
N VAL A 174 -12.32 -16.33 12.00
CA VAL A 174 -13.78 -16.09 11.93
C VAL A 174 -14.54 -17.40 11.76
N SER A 175 -14.04 -18.31 10.92
CA SER A 175 -14.66 -19.63 10.73
C SER A 175 -14.64 -20.47 12.01
N ALA A 176 -13.51 -20.50 12.73
CA ALA A 176 -13.39 -21.21 14.00
C ALA A 176 -14.31 -20.62 15.07
N ILE A 177 -14.40 -19.29 15.16
CA ILE A 177 -15.32 -18.60 16.08
C ILE A 177 -16.78 -18.91 15.73
N ALA A 178 -17.14 -18.92 14.44
CA ALA A 178 -18.50 -19.27 14.01
C ALA A 178 -18.89 -20.69 14.44
N ILE A 179 -18.03 -21.67 14.18
CA ILE A 179 -18.25 -23.07 14.60
C ILE A 179 -18.33 -23.15 16.13
N GLY A 180 -17.40 -22.51 16.85
CA GLY A 180 -17.39 -22.47 18.31
C GLY A 180 -18.67 -21.85 18.88
N THR A 181 -19.17 -20.78 18.28
CA THR A 181 -20.41 -20.11 18.70
C THR A 181 -21.62 -21.03 18.54
N VAL A 182 -21.71 -21.77 17.44
CA VAL A 182 -22.77 -22.75 17.22
C VAL A 182 -22.71 -23.87 18.26
N LEU A 183 -21.55 -24.48 18.47
CA LEU A 183 -21.36 -25.55 19.45
C LEU A 183 -21.68 -25.08 20.87
N MET A 184 -21.21 -23.90 21.26
CA MET A 184 -21.49 -23.32 22.58
C MET A 184 -22.97 -23.02 22.76
N THR A 185 -23.65 -22.55 21.71
CA THR A 185 -25.10 -22.29 21.74
C THR A 185 -25.89 -23.60 21.87
N LEU A 186 -25.51 -24.64 21.14
CA LEU A 186 -26.13 -25.97 21.25
C LEU A 186 -25.93 -26.56 22.65
N TRP A 187 -24.71 -26.47 23.20
CA TRP A 187 -24.41 -26.90 24.56
C TRP A 187 -25.21 -26.13 25.61
N TRP A 188 -25.27 -24.79 25.48
CA TRP A 188 -26.06 -23.93 26.35
C TRP A 188 -27.55 -24.32 26.31
N ARG A 189 -28.13 -24.50 25.11
CA ARG A 189 -29.54 -24.94 24.97
C ARG A 189 -29.78 -26.32 25.56
N PHE A 190 -28.85 -27.26 25.36
CA PHE A 190 -28.95 -28.61 25.92
C PHE A 190 -29.00 -28.58 27.45
N TYR A 191 -28.11 -27.84 28.10
CA TYR A 191 -28.07 -27.72 29.56
C TYR A 191 -29.30 -26.97 30.11
N TRP A 192 -29.66 -25.85 29.48
CA TRP A 192 -30.79 -25.04 29.91
C TRP A 192 -32.15 -25.64 29.60
N ALA A 193 -32.25 -26.65 28.72
CA ALA A 193 -33.51 -27.33 28.43
C ALA A 193 -34.17 -27.85 29.72
N MET A 194 -33.39 -28.43 30.64
CA MET A 194 -33.90 -28.94 31.93
C MET A 194 -34.63 -27.86 32.74
N TYR A 195 -34.05 -26.65 32.81
CA TYR A 195 -34.64 -25.54 33.55
C TYR A 195 -35.79 -24.88 32.77
N ALA A 196 -35.66 -24.77 31.45
CA ALA A 196 -36.65 -24.14 30.60
C ALA A 196 -37.94 -24.96 30.49
N THR A 197 -37.86 -26.30 30.50
CA THR A 197 -39.02 -27.19 30.40
C THR A 197 -39.51 -27.72 31.74
N ARG A 198 -38.95 -27.25 32.87
CA ARG A 198 -39.38 -27.73 34.19
C ARG A 198 -40.84 -27.32 34.44
N ARG A 199 -41.65 -28.27 34.89
CA ARG A 199 -43.00 -28.00 35.38
C ARG A 199 -42.91 -27.69 36.87
N ILE A 200 -43.56 -26.61 37.30
CA ILE A 200 -43.68 -26.24 38.72
C ILE A 200 -45.15 -26.30 39.08
N ASP A 201 -45.51 -27.29 39.90
CA ASP A 201 -46.85 -27.41 40.46
C ASP A 201 -46.84 -26.87 41.89
N PHE A 202 -47.69 -25.87 42.17
CA PHE A 202 -47.84 -25.31 43.50
C PHE A 202 -48.89 -26.11 44.29
N GLY A 203 -48.42 -27.00 45.17
CA GLY A 203 -49.29 -27.66 46.14
C GLY A 203 -49.70 -26.72 47.28
N LYS A 204 -50.89 -26.92 47.86
CA LYS A 204 -51.23 -26.26 49.13
C LYS A 204 -50.26 -26.75 50.21
N LEU A 205 -49.49 -25.81 50.77
CA LEU A 205 -48.67 -26.05 51.94
C LEU A 205 -49.58 -26.48 53.10
N LYS A 206 -49.53 -27.76 53.47
CA LYS A 206 -50.11 -28.23 54.73
C LYS A 206 -49.17 -27.78 55.86
N TYR A 207 -49.30 -26.53 56.27
CA TYR A 207 -48.78 -26.06 57.54
C TYR A 207 -49.95 -25.52 58.37
N LEU A 208 -50.27 -26.33 59.38
CA LEU A 208 -51.00 -26.06 60.63
C LEU A 208 -52.40 -25.47 60.51
#